data_AF-A0A418B7U2-F1
#
_entry.id   AF-A0A418B7U2-F1
#
_cell.length_a   1.000
_cell.length_b   1.000
_cell.length_c   1.000
_cell.angle_alpha   90.00
_cell.angle_beta   90.00
_cell.angle_gamma   90.00
#
_symmetry.space_group_name_H-M   'P 1'
#
loop_
_entity.id
_entity.type
_entity.pdbx_description
1 polymer ?
#
loop_
_entity_poly.entity_id
_entity_poly.type
_entity_poly.pdbx_seq_one_letter_code
_entity_poly.pdbx_strand_id
1 'polypeptide(L)'
;MYHWPRSRWEMLPEFYITAECLLSRELGDVALPPWANGSADTFIRLQRQALESDYVSMHLHTWIDLVFGAHQRGPGAVDHLNVFHPVCYPDALNLALLDLNTKKQLVERGTIPLQLFKAPHPRRLTLDEALEARFRTHRPEAVY
;
A
#
# COMPACT_ATOMS: atom_id res chain seq x y z
N MET A 1 23.76 11.74 11.73
CA MET A 1 23.48 10.99 10.48
C MET A 1 22.27 10.11 10.78
N TYR A 2 21.08 10.48 10.30
CA TYR A 2 19.86 9.72 10.57
C TYR A 2 19.98 8.34 9.90
N HIS A 3 20.05 7.26 10.68
CA HIS A 3 19.91 5.91 10.13
C HIS A 3 18.45 5.76 9.63
N TRP A 4 18.26 5.36 8.39
CA TRP A 4 16.94 4.96 7.93
C TRP A 4 16.78 3.48 8.28
N PRO A 5 15.77 3.06 9.06
CA PRO A 5 15.55 1.65 9.37
C PRO A 5 15.37 0.88 8.06
N ARG A 6 16.08 -0.26 7.92
CA ARG A 6 15.96 -1.16 6.76
C ARG A 6 14.61 -1.89 6.68
N SER A 7 13.66 -1.57 7.56
CA SER A 7 12.44 -2.32 7.85
C SER A 7 11.14 -1.59 7.44
N ARG A 8 11.19 -0.69 6.45
CA ARG A 8 10.02 0.05 5.94
C ARG A 8 9.68 -0.26 4.48
N TRP A 9 9.96 -1.48 4.05
CA TRP A 9 9.61 -1.93 2.70
C TRP A 9 8.16 -2.37 2.67
N GLU A 10 7.41 -1.85 1.71
CA GLU A 10 6.06 -2.33 1.40
C GLU A 10 6.13 -3.61 0.55
N MET A 11 5.03 -4.36 0.52
CA MET A 11 4.94 -5.61 -0.23
C MET A 11 4.76 -5.36 -1.73
N LEU A 12 5.36 -6.24 -2.55
CA LEU A 12 5.19 -6.20 -4.01
C LEU A 12 3.87 -6.87 -4.42
N PRO A 13 3.21 -6.43 -5.52
CA PRO A 13 1.96 -7.02 -6.00
C PRO A 13 2.03 -8.54 -6.25
N GLU A 14 3.19 -9.05 -6.67
CA GLU A 14 3.43 -10.46 -6.97
C GLU A 14 3.10 -11.35 -5.77
N PHE A 15 3.30 -10.87 -4.54
CA PHE A 15 2.97 -11.60 -3.31
C PHE A 15 1.46 -11.87 -3.11
N TYR A 16 0.61 -11.26 -3.93
CA TYR A 16 -0.84 -11.50 -3.95
C TYR A 16 -1.31 -12.19 -5.25
N ILE A 17 -0.41 -12.39 -6.23
CA ILE A 17 -0.76 -12.82 -7.59
C ILE A 17 -0.19 -14.20 -7.90
N THR A 18 1.12 -14.39 -7.73
CA THR A 18 1.84 -15.58 -8.23
C THR A 18 2.90 -16.07 -7.24
N ALA A 19 3.13 -17.39 -7.22
CA ALA A 19 4.11 -18.04 -6.36
C ALA A 19 5.52 -18.06 -6.95
N GLU A 20 5.72 -17.58 -8.19
CA GLU A 20 7.00 -17.68 -8.90
C GLU A 20 8.18 -17.09 -8.14
N CYS A 21 8.00 -15.96 -7.47
CA CYS A 21 9.08 -15.32 -6.69
C CYS A 21 9.45 -16.06 -5.40
N LEU A 22 8.68 -17.10 -5.03
CA LEU A 22 8.89 -17.91 -3.83
C LEU A 22 9.62 -19.23 -4.12
N LEU A 23 9.82 -19.56 -5.41
CA LEU A 23 10.36 -20.84 -5.86
C LEU A 23 11.71 -20.63 -6.55
N SER A 24 12.70 -21.46 -6.25
CA SER A 24 14.01 -21.40 -6.91
C SER A 24 14.64 -22.77 -7.08
N ARG A 25 14.95 -23.11 -8.34
CA ARG A 25 15.67 -24.34 -8.68
C ARG A 25 17.15 -24.30 -8.31
N GLU A 26 17.73 -23.12 -8.17
CA GLU A 26 19.17 -22.93 -7.98
C GLU A 26 19.53 -22.64 -6.53
N LEU A 27 18.72 -21.84 -5.83
CA LEU A 27 19.00 -21.35 -4.48
C LEU A 27 18.16 -22.03 -3.40
N GLY A 28 17.19 -22.85 -3.80
CA GLY A 28 16.18 -23.42 -2.91
C GLY A 28 15.01 -22.46 -2.69
N ASP A 29 13.86 -23.04 -2.38
CA ASP A 29 12.62 -22.30 -2.19
C ASP A 29 12.67 -21.40 -0.94
N VAL A 30 11.87 -20.32 -0.97
CA VAL A 30 11.75 -19.40 0.15
C VAL A 30 11.17 -20.13 1.37
N ALA A 31 11.75 -19.91 2.54
CA ALA A 31 11.21 -20.43 3.79
C ALA A 31 9.85 -19.79 4.09
N LEU A 32 8.79 -20.59 3.98
CA LEU A 32 7.42 -20.13 4.17
C LEU A 32 7.01 -20.18 5.65
N PRO A 33 6.09 -19.28 6.08
CA PRO A 33 5.55 -19.34 7.43
C PRO A 33 4.75 -20.63 7.67
N PRO A 34 4.64 -21.09 8.93
CA PRO A 34 4.02 -22.38 9.25
C PRO A 34 2.59 -22.55 8.71
N TRP A 35 1.81 -21.47 8.69
CA TRP A 35 0.42 -21.48 8.19
C TRP A 35 0.30 -21.77 6.68
N ALA A 36 1.39 -21.67 5.92
CA ALA A 36 1.42 -22.02 4.51
C ALA A 36 1.68 -23.51 4.26
N ASN A 37 2.02 -24.30 5.29
CA ASN A 37 2.28 -25.74 5.22
C ASN A 37 3.25 -26.15 4.09
N GLY A 38 4.29 -25.33 3.84
CA GLY A 38 5.27 -25.58 2.79
C GLY A 38 4.76 -25.37 1.35
N SER A 39 3.56 -24.84 1.15
CA SER A 39 2.97 -24.59 -0.17
C SER A 39 2.98 -23.10 -0.50
N ALA A 40 3.72 -22.73 -1.55
CA ALA A 40 3.76 -21.36 -2.05
C ALA A 40 2.39 -20.90 -2.59
N ASP A 41 1.64 -21.79 -3.23
CA ASP A 41 0.26 -21.50 -3.66
C ASP A 41 -0.66 -21.21 -2.47
N THR A 42 -0.52 -21.96 -1.38
CA THR A 42 -1.27 -21.70 -0.14
C THR A 42 -0.90 -20.36 0.45
N PHE A 43 0.39 -19.99 0.42
CA PHE A 43 0.85 -18.68 0.83
C PHE A 43 0.17 -17.56 0.04
N ILE A 44 0.24 -17.60 -1.30
CA ILE A 44 -0.35 -16.58 -2.18
C ILE A 44 -1.87 -16.50 -2.00
N ARG A 45 -2.55 -17.65 -1.94
CA ARG A 45 -4.00 -17.70 -1.75
C ARG A 45 -4.43 -17.01 -0.45
N LEU A 46 -3.73 -17.28 0.67
CA LEU A 46 -4.08 -16.70 1.96
C LEU A 46 -3.73 -15.20 2.02
N GLN A 47 -2.63 -14.77 1.41
CA GLN A 47 -2.30 -13.35 1.26
C GLN A 47 -3.40 -12.61 0.48
N ARG A 48 -3.85 -13.16 -0.64
CA ARG A 48 -4.96 -12.58 -1.42
C ARG A 48 -6.26 -12.54 -0.62
N GLN A 49 -6.59 -13.62 0.10
CA GLN A 49 -7.77 -13.65 0.97
C GLN A 49 -7.71 -12.59 2.07
N ALA A 50 -6.52 -12.34 2.65
CA ALA A 50 -6.34 -11.27 3.62
C ALA A 50 -6.53 -9.89 2.99
N LEU A 51 -5.92 -9.64 1.82
CA LEU A 51 -6.05 -8.37 1.08
C LEU A 51 -7.50 -8.05 0.71
N GLU A 52 -8.27 -9.06 0.30
CA GLU A 52 -9.68 -8.93 -0.09
C GLU A 52 -10.67 -9.04 1.09
N SER A 53 -10.18 -9.14 2.33
CA SER A 53 -11.03 -9.23 3.51
C SER A 53 -11.81 -7.94 3.78
N ASP A 54 -12.92 -8.05 4.51
CA ASP A 54 -13.67 -6.87 4.98
C ASP A 54 -12.80 -5.94 5.83
N TYR A 55 -11.93 -6.51 6.67
CA TYR A 55 -11.01 -5.74 7.49
C TYR A 55 -10.11 -4.86 6.63
N VAL A 56 -9.44 -5.42 5.63
CA VAL A 56 -8.59 -4.61 4.74
C VAL A 56 -9.43 -3.64 3.93
N SER A 57 -10.56 -4.07 3.37
CA SER A 57 -11.46 -3.19 2.61
C SER A 57 -11.88 -1.95 3.40
N MET A 58 -12.22 -2.10 4.68
CA MET A 58 -12.61 -0.99 5.55
C MET A 58 -11.47 -0.02 5.86
N HIS A 59 -10.22 -0.46 5.83
CA HIS A 59 -9.06 0.34 6.28
C HIS A 59 -8.09 0.74 5.17
N LEU A 60 -8.17 0.13 3.98
CA LEU A 60 -7.19 0.33 2.89
C LEU A 60 -7.06 1.79 2.48
N HIS A 61 -8.15 2.56 2.53
CA HIS A 61 -8.16 4.00 2.26
C HIS A 61 -7.11 4.77 3.09
N THR A 62 -6.83 4.35 4.33
CA THR A 62 -5.80 4.97 5.18
C THR A 62 -4.38 4.75 4.65
N TRP A 63 -4.08 3.56 4.11
CA TRP A 63 -2.81 3.27 3.44
C TRP A 63 -2.70 4.06 2.13
N ILE A 64 -3.80 4.16 1.36
CA ILE A 64 -3.82 4.98 0.14
C ILE A 64 -3.54 6.45 0.49
N ASP A 65 -4.06 6.96 1.60
CA ASP A 65 -3.77 8.32 2.06
C ASP A 65 -2.29 8.55 2.40
N LEU A 66 -1.59 7.53 2.94
CA LEU A 66 -0.16 7.59 3.20
C LEU A 66 0.66 7.58 1.90
N VAL A 67 0.28 6.74 0.94
CA VAL A 67 1.09 6.52 -0.27
C VAL A 67 0.80 7.52 -1.38
N PHE A 68 -0.45 7.96 -1.53
CA PHE A 68 -0.91 8.79 -2.65
C PHE A 68 -1.71 10.03 -2.23
N GLY A 69 -2.16 10.10 -0.97
CA GLY A 69 -3.22 11.01 -0.56
C GLY A 69 -2.82 12.06 0.47
N ALA A 70 -3.77 12.39 1.34
CA ALA A 70 -3.68 13.53 2.26
C ALA A 70 -2.51 13.44 3.26
N HIS A 71 -2.03 12.22 3.56
CA HIS A 71 -0.98 11.95 4.55
C HIS A 71 0.38 11.60 3.92
N GLN A 72 0.55 11.78 2.61
CA GLN A 72 1.86 11.62 1.97
C GLN A 72 2.82 12.76 2.32
N ARG A 73 2.31 13.97 2.60
CA ARG A 73 3.12 15.18 2.80
C ARG A 73 2.56 16.12 3.86
N GLY A 74 3.36 17.12 4.24
CA GLY A 74 2.94 18.18 5.15
C GLY A 74 2.72 17.69 6.59
N PRO A 75 1.94 18.42 7.41
CA PRO A 75 1.71 18.06 8.80
C PRO A 75 1.15 16.64 8.99
N GLY A 76 0.21 16.21 8.13
CA GLY A 76 -0.35 14.86 8.20
C GLY A 76 0.70 13.76 8.04
N ALA A 77 1.71 13.94 7.17
CA ALA A 77 2.81 12.99 7.08
C ALA A 77 3.66 12.93 8.35
N VAL A 78 3.85 14.05 9.04
CA VAL A 78 4.60 14.09 10.31
C VAL A 78 3.83 13.33 11.39
N ASP A 79 2.53 13.60 11.51
CA ASP A 79 1.65 12.96 12.50
C ASP A 79 1.59 11.44 12.31
N HIS A 80 1.66 10.98 11.06
CA HIS A 80 1.66 9.56 10.69
C HIS A 80 3.07 8.94 10.57
N LEU A 81 4.14 9.65 10.94
CA LEU A 81 5.54 9.18 10.82
C LEU A 81 5.93 8.75 9.38
N ASN A 82 5.30 9.37 8.38
CA ASN A 82 5.39 9.06 6.96
C ASN A 82 6.26 10.09 6.20
N VAL A 83 7.33 10.58 6.83
CA VAL A 83 8.24 11.58 6.24
C VAL A 83 9.50 10.90 5.71
N PHE A 84 9.78 11.13 4.44
CA PHE A 84 10.96 10.62 3.75
C PHE A 84 11.97 11.72 3.43
N HIS A 85 13.16 11.31 2.96
CA HIS A 85 14.20 12.24 2.54
C HIS A 85 13.74 13.10 1.34
N PRO A 86 14.07 14.40 1.28
CA PRO A 86 13.64 15.30 0.20
C PRO A 86 13.92 14.80 -1.22
N VAL A 87 15.04 14.08 -1.42
CA VAL A 87 15.43 13.51 -2.73
C VAL A 87 14.46 12.44 -3.26
N CYS A 88 13.66 11.83 -2.37
CA CYS A 88 12.72 10.78 -2.75
C CYS A 88 11.44 11.32 -3.39
N TYR A 89 11.18 12.63 -3.29
CA TYR A 89 9.97 13.26 -3.85
C TYR A 89 10.21 13.68 -5.31
N PRO A 90 9.40 13.19 -6.27
CA PRO A 90 9.62 13.45 -7.71
C PRO A 90 9.61 14.93 -8.09
N ASP A 91 8.80 15.75 -7.41
CA ASP A 91 8.66 17.18 -7.76
C ASP A 91 9.94 17.98 -7.48
N ALA A 92 10.80 17.48 -6.59
CA ALA A 92 12.10 18.06 -6.30
C ALA A 92 13.20 17.53 -7.24
N LEU A 93 12.87 16.64 -8.17
CA LEU A 93 13.83 15.84 -8.92
C LEU A 93 13.91 16.26 -10.39
N ASN A 94 14.87 17.13 -10.72
CA ASN A 94 15.26 17.35 -12.11
C ASN A 94 16.41 16.41 -12.49
N LEU A 95 16.07 15.22 -13.03
CA LEU A 95 17.01 14.17 -13.40
C LEU A 95 18.17 14.63 -14.30
N ALA A 96 17.94 15.63 -15.15
CA ALA A 96 18.96 16.17 -16.05
C ALA A 96 20.04 16.98 -15.31
N LEU A 97 19.69 17.57 -14.17
CA LEU A 97 20.57 18.42 -13.38
C LEU A 97 21.22 17.69 -12.19
N LEU A 98 20.83 16.43 -11.93
CA LEU A 98 21.40 15.67 -10.81
C LEU A 98 22.83 15.23 -11.10
N ASP A 99 23.70 15.48 -10.13
CA ASP A 99 25.04 14.90 -10.11
C ASP A 99 25.01 13.37 -9.92
N LEU A 100 26.15 12.73 -10.17
CA LEU A 100 26.27 11.27 -10.09
C LEU A 100 26.00 10.74 -8.67
N ASN A 101 26.35 11.51 -7.64
CA ASN A 101 26.18 11.10 -6.25
C ASN A 101 24.70 11.06 -5.86
N THR A 102 23.94 12.07 -6.28
CA THR A 102 22.50 12.19 -6.03
C THR A 102 21.73 11.12 -6.80
N LYS A 103 22.14 10.80 -8.03
CA LYS A 103 21.60 9.67 -8.79
C LYS A 103 21.81 8.33 -8.08
N LYS A 104 23.01 8.09 -7.53
CA LYS A 104 23.27 6.88 -6.72
C LYS A 104 22.38 6.80 -5.50
N GLN A 105 22.26 7.91 -4.75
CA GLN A 105 21.37 7.95 -3.58
C GLN A 105 19.91 7.70 -3.94
N LEU A 106 19.44 8.17 -5.09
CA LEU A 106 18.09 7.90 -5.57
C LEU A 106 17.88 6.41 -5.85
N VAL A 107 18.83 5.76 -6.54
CA VAL A 107 18.77 4.32 -6.84
C VAL A 107 18.75 3.49 -5.56
N GLU A 108 19.54 3.88 -4.55
CA GLU A 108 19.61 3.17 -3.27
C GLU A 108 18.37 3.37 -2.39
N ARG A 109 17.72 4.55 -2.47
CA ARG A 109 16.60 4.93 -1.60
C ARG A 109 15.23 4.70 -2.21
N GLY A 110 15.13 4.69 -3.53
CA GLY A 110 13.88 4.69 -4.27
C GLY A 110 13.18 6.06 -4.32
N THR A 111 12.05 6.10 -5.02
CA THR A 111 11.18 7.27 -5.17
C THR A 111 9.83 7.03 -4.52
N ILE A 112 9.24 8.10 -4.00
CA ILE A 112 7.85 8.09 -3.53
C ILE A 112 6.94 8.31 -4.74
N PRO A 113 5.79 7.62 -4.81
CA PRO A 113 4.80 7.89 -5.85
C PRO A 113 4.30 9.34 -5.84
N LEU A 114 3.77 9.81 -6.98
CA LEU A 114 3.15 11.13 -7.05
C LEU A 114 1.93 11.21 -6.11
N GLN A 115 1.78 12.34 -5.40
CA GLN A 115 0.57 12.61 -4.64
C GLN A 115 -0.58 12.86 -5.64
N LEU A 116 -1.58 12.00 -5.62
CA LEU A 116 -2.70 12.04 -6.56
C LEU A 116 -3.83 12.95 -6.09
N PHE A 117 -3.98 13.12 -4.77
CA PHE A 117 -5.06 13.92 -4.19
C PHE A 117 -4.66 14.45 -2.79
N LYS A 118 -5.37 15.50 -2.34
CA LYS A 118 -5.12 16.16 -1.05
C LYS A 118 -6.24 15.98 -0.02
N ALA A 119 -7.45 15.66 -0.49
CA ALA A 119 -8.58 15.34 0.39
C ALA A 119 -8.47 13.88 0.86
N PRO A 120 -9.00 13.50 2.04
CA PRO A 120 -8.98 12.12 2.50
C PRO A 120 -9.63 11.17 1.49
N HIS A 121 -9.02 10.00 1.29
CA HIS A 121 -9.58 8.98 0.40
C HIS A 121 -10.90 8.43 0.99
N PRO A 122 -11.97 8.27 0.19
CA PRO A 122 -13.23 7.71 0.69
C PRO A 122 -13.04 6.27 1.18
N ARG A 123 -13.65 5.94 2.32
CA ARG A 123 -13.70 4.56 2.83
C ARG A 123 -14.56 3.70 1.91
N ARG A 124 -14.07 2.50 1.57
CA ARG A 124 -14.87 1.49 0.88
C ARG A 124 -15.93 0.94 1.84
N LEU A 125 -17.17 0.91 1.38
CA LEU A 125 -18.28 0.29 2.12
C LEU A 125 -18.13 -1.24 2.09
N THR A 126 -18.53 -1.90 3.17
CA THR A 126 -18.74 -3.36 3.14
C THR A 126 -19.87 -3.71 2.17
N LEU A 127 -20.01 -4.99 1.81
CA LEU A 127 -21.12 -5.43 0.97
C LEU A 127 -22.47 -5.04 1.58
N ASP A 128 -22.66 -5.28 2.88
CA ASP A 128 -23.90 -4.95 3.58
C ASP A 128 -24.16 -3.44 3.60
N GLU A 129 -23.14 -2.63 3.92
CA GLU A 129 -23.24 -1.16 3.89
C GLU A 129 -23.59 -0.64 2.48
N ALA A 130 -22.98 -1.24 1.45
CA ALA A 130 -23.23 -0.88 0.07
C ALA A 130 -24.64 -1.29 -0.38
N LEU A 131 -25.13 -2.47 0.01
CA LEU A 131 -26.49 -2.91 -0.28
C LEU A 131 -27.51 -2.00 0.43
N GLU A 132 -27.32 -1.72 1.72
CA GLU A 132 -28.19 -0.83 2.48
C GLU A 132 -28.23 0.59 1.88
N ALA A 133 -27.08 1.14 1.51
CA ALA A 133 -27.01 2.45 0.85
C ALA A 133 -27.76 2.47 -0.49
N ARG A 134 -27.76 1.36 -1.24
CA ARG A 134 -28.45 1.26 -2.54
C ARG A 134 -29.96 1.07 -2.43
N PHE A 135 -30.44 0.39 -1.38
CA PHE A 135 -31.84 -0.01 -1.25
C PHE A 135 -32.64 0.80 -0.21
N ARG A 136 -32.02 1.74 0.52
CA ARG A 136 -32.69 2.62 1.50
C ARG A 136 -33.84 3.48 0.98
N THR A 137 -34.00 3.64 -0.34
CA THR A 137 -34.97 4.59 -0.93
C THR A 137 -36.42 4.10 -1.02
N HIS A 138 -36.77 2.92 -0.50
CA HIS A 138 -38.14 2.38 -0.57
C HIS A 138 -38.77 2.04 0.79
N ARG A 139 -38.72 2.97 1.76
CA ARG A 139 -39.75 2.99 2.80
C ARG A 139 -40.88 3.89 2.31
N PRO A 140 -42.07 3.36 1.96
CA PRO A 140 -43.22 4.23 1.75
C PRO A 140 -43.46 4.98 3.05
N GLU A 141 -43.43 6.30 2.99
CA GLU A 141 -43.83 7.14 4.12
C GLU A 141 -45.23 6.69 4.53
N ALA A 142 -45.38 6.28 5.78
CA ALA A 142 -46.69 5.93 6.33
C ALA A 142 -47.53 7.21 6.32
N VAL A 143 -48.41 7.31 5.33
CA VAL A 143 -49.44 8.35 5.26
C VAL A 143 -50.42 8.05 6.40
N TYR A 144 -50.39 8.89 7.44
CA TYR A 144 -51.38 8.93 8.51
C TYR A 144 -52.60 9.74 8.08
#